data_AF-A0A9E5D5H2-F1
#
_entry.id   AF-A0A9E5D5H2-F1
#
_cell.length_a   1.000
_cell.length_b   1.000
_cell.length_c   1.000
_cell.angle_alpha   90.00
_cell.angle_beta   90.00
_cell.angle_gamma   90.00
#
_symmetry.space_group_name_H-M   'P 1'
#
loop_
_entity.id
_entity.type
_entity.pdbx_description
1 polymer ?
#
loop_
_entity_poly.entity_id
_entity_poly.type
_entity_poly.pdbx_seq_one_letter_code
_entity_poly.pdbx_strand_id
1 'polypeptide(L)'
;LSGPRPDASRLRQFAATDLARTAAQAGALFSLTALESQSDWNSRTDRAELALQYAEAYMVVRFLNETYGPLSGKDMVVEMGRGSSLSTTIKTVTGLDLGVFESQFNRWLVKWEDRERGPIADYLTALEVILAAESANSEQRAENLNTSMTAGESVSSRAALVRSTEELIDSLHSLSPPDRAQSLHDEAEEHFGRVLVWLTLELQAAEAQDNTPLKAANAMIPELRARDFTLKRNLSNLQFIFNIDQ
;
A
#
# COMPACT_ATOMS: atom_id res chain seq x y z
N LEU A 1 4.07 8.72 19.65
CA LEU A 1 2.78 8.30 19.04
C LEU A 1 2.34 9.36 18.02
N SER A 2 3.02 9.44 16.89
CA SER A 2 2.61 10.30 15.77
C SER A 2 3.00 9.59 14.47
N GLY A 3 2.32 8.49 14.16
CA GLY A 3 2.31 8.01 12.78
C GLY A 3 1.55 9.03 11.92
N PRO A 4 1.91 9.22 10.64
CA PRO A 4 1.17 10.11 9.75
C PRO A 4 -0.31 9.74 9.78
N ARG A 5 -1.19 10.73 10.00
CA ARG A 5 -2.64 10.52 9.88
C ARG A 5 -2.93 9.92 8.49
N PRO A 6 -3.80 8.91 8.39
CA PRO A 6 -4.21 8.39 7.09
C PRO A 6 -4.69 9.53 6.21
N ASP A 7 -4.07 9.68 5.04
CA ASP A 7 -4.46 10.70 4.07
C ASP A 7 -5.78 10.26 3.41
N ALA A 8 -6.89 10.58 4.07
CA ALA A 8 -8.23 10.22 3.63
C ALA A 8 -8.56 10.75 2.22
N SER A 9 -7.80 11.73 1.72
CA SER A 9 -7.96 12.24 0.35
C SER A 9 -7.40 11.25 -0.69
N ARG A 10 -6.27 10.60 -0.40
CA ARG A 10 -5.66 9.57 -1.27
C ARG A 10 -6.49 8.31 -1.35
N LEU A 11 -6.98 7.80 -0.22
CA LEU A 11 -7.86 6.64 -0.23
C LEU A 11 -9.10 6.90 -1.11
N ARG A 12 -9.74 8.07 -0.96
CA ARG A 12 -10.88 8.45 -1.81
C ARG A 12 -10.50 8.52 -3.28
N GLN A 13 -9.32 9.02 -3.61
CA GLN A 13 -8.82 9.10 -4.97
C GLN A 13 -8.58 7.71 -5.57
N PHE A 14 -7.94 6.79 -4.85
CA PHE A 14 -7.73 5.41 -5.32
C PHE A 14 -9.04 4.65 -5.44
N ALA A 15 -9.93 4.75 -4.46
CA ALA A 15 -11.26 4.14 -4.52
C ALA A 15 -12.10 4.67 -5.70
N ALA A 16 -12.07 5.98 -5.94
CA ALA A 16 -12.73 6.57 -7.11
C ALA A 16 -12.10 6.07 -8.41
N THR A 17 -10.78 5.96 -8.46
CA THR A 17 -10.08 5.45 -9.65
C THR A 17 -10.44 3.99 -9.93
N ASP A 18 -10.44 3.13 -8.90
CA ASP A 18 -10.82 1.73 -9.01
C ASP A 18 -12.29 1.58 -9.44
N LEU A 19 -13.19 2.41 -8.91
CA LEU A 19 -14.60 2.44 -9.29
C LEU A 19 -14.77 2.77 -10.78
N ALA A 20 -14.14 3.85 -11.26
CA ALA A 20 -14.21 4.25 -12.66
C ALA A 20 -13.58 3.19 -13.58
N ARG A 21 -12.44 2.60 -13.19
CA ARG A 21 -11.82 1.52 -13.95
C ARG A 21 -12.71 0.27 -14.05
N THR A 22 -13.33 -0.12 -12.95
CA THR A 22 -14.25 -1.26 -12.91
C THR A 22 -15.45 -1.00 -13.82
N ALA A 23 -16.02 0.21 -13.77
CA ALA A 23 -17.11 0.60 -14.67
C ALA A 23 -16.67 0.61 -16.15
N ALA A 24 -15.44 1.04 -16.46
CA ALA A 24 -14.88 0.97 -17.82
C ALA A 24 -14.79 -0.47 -18.34
N GLN A 25 -14.29 -1.38 -17.51
CA GLN A 25 -14.21 -2.81 -17.83
C GLN A 25 -15.58 -3.46 -18.02
N ALA A 26 -16.58 -3.01 -17.24
CA ALA A 26 -17.97 -3.46 -17.35
C ALA A 26 -18.76 -2.79 -18.50
N GLY A 27 -18.18 -1.79 -19.18
CA GLY A 27 -18.89 -1.00 -20.20
C GLY A 27 -20.01 -0.12 -19.61
N ALA A 28 -19.89 0.27 -18.34
CA ALA A 28 -20.90 0.98 -17.55
C ALA A 28 -20.56 2.47 -17.30
N LEU A 29 -19.57 3.02 -18.00
CA LEU A 29 -19.26 4.45 -17.94
C LEU A 29 -20.41 5.30 -18.51
N PHE A 30 -20.54 6.51 -17.99
CA PHE A 30 -21.42 7.51 -18.58
C PHE A 30 -20.80 8.07 -19.86
N SER A 31 -21.63 8.65 -20.74
CA SER A 31 -21.06 9.47 -21.82
C SER A 31 -20.56 10.79 -21.25
N LEU A 32 -19.57 11.41 -21.89
CA LEU A 32 -19.05 12.71 -21.44
C LEU A 32 -20.10 13.81 -21.59
N THR A 33 -21.01 13.69 -22.56
CA THR A 33 -22.18 14.59 -22.65
C THR A 33 -23.08 14.46 -21.42
N ALA A 34 -23.30 13.24 -20.92
CA ALA A 34 -24.05 13.04 -19.68
C ALA A 34 -23.29 13.54 -18.44
N LEU A 35 -21.95 13.54 -18.47
CA LEU A 35 -21.12 14.15 -17.42
C LEU A 35 -21.01 15.68 -17.52
N GLU A 36 -21.37 16.30 -18.63
CA GLU A 36 -21.48 17.77 -18.74
C GLU A 36 -22.88 18.27 -18.34
N SER A 37 -23.91 17.44 -18.54
CA SER A 37 -25.31 17.78 -18.34
C SER A 37 -25.68 17.97 -16.86
N GLN A 38 -25.92 19.21 -16.45
CA GLN A 38 -26.41 19.51 -15.09
C GLN A 38 -27.74 18.79 -14.78
N SER A 39 -28.59 18.59 -15.79
CA SER A 39 -29.83 17.83 -15.64
C SER A 39 -29.55 16.38 -15.26
N ASP A 40 -28.63 15.72 -15.96
CA ASP A 40 -28.31 14.31 -15.71
C ASP A 40 -27.67 14.14 -14.33
N TRP A 41 -26.75 15.05 -13.97
CA TRP A 41 -26.15 15.11 -12.63
C TRP A 41 -27.19 15.22 -11.51
N ASN A 42 -28.19 16.09 -11.68
CA ASN A 42 -29.23 16.30 -10.68
C ASN A 42 -30.27 15.17 -10.64
N SER A 43 -30.38 14.39 -11.72
CA SER A 43 -31.34 13.28 -11.81
C SER A 43 -30.86 11.99 -11.14
N ARG A 44 -29.54 11.81 -11.00
CA ARG A 44 -28.93 10.63 -10.36
C ARG A 44 -29.11 10.70 -8.85
N THR A 45 -29.85 9.76 -8.31
CA THR A 45 -30.12 9.66 -6.86
C THR A 45 -29.58 8.38 -6.24
N ASP A 46 -29.20 7.39 -7.07
CA ASP A 46 -28.53 6.19 -6.61
C ASP A 46 -27.11 6.51 -6.12
N ARG A 47 -26.73 5.92 -4.98
CA ARG A 47 -25.47 6.25 -4.32
C ARG A 47 -24.25 5.75 -5.12
N ALA A 48 -24.37 4.64 -5.85
CA ALA A 48 -23.29 4.10 -6.67
C ALA A 48 -23.12 4.94 -7.95
N GLU A 49 -24.21 5.34 -8.60
CA GLU A 49 -24.18 6.25 -9.75
C GLU A 49 -23.60 7.62 -9.38
N LEU A 50 -23.99 8.15 -8.22
CA LEU A 50 -23.43 9.40 -7.68
C LEU A 50 -21.93 9.27 -7.40
N ALA A 51 -21.44 8.14 -6.91
CA ALA A 51 -20.01 7.94 -6.72
C ALA A 51 -19.27 7.82 -8.06
N LEU A 52 -19.85 7.07 -9.01
CA LEU A 52 -19.27 6.83 -10.32
C LEU A 52 -19.14 8.11 -11.14
N GLN A 53 -20.12 9.01 -11.13
CA GLN A 53 -20.03 10.24 -11.92
C GLN A 53 -18.84 11.14 -11.50
N TYR A 54 -18.58 11.25 -10.20
CA TYR A 54 -17.45 12.02 -9.68
C TYR A 54 -16.13 11.32 -9.99
N ALA A 55 -16.10 10.00 -9.83
CA ALA A 55 -14.94 9.16 -10.14
C ALA A 55 -14.55 9.24 -11.62
N GLU A 56 -15.53 9.11 -12.52
CA GLU A 56 -15.32 9.17 -13.95
C GLU A 56 -14.86 10.57 -14.37
N ALA A 57 -15.53 11.64 -13.93
CA ALA A 57 -15.13 13.00 -14.23
C ALA A 57 -13.69 13.30 -13.78
N TYR A 58 -13.30 12.81 -12.60
CA TYR A 58 -11.93 12.90 -12.13
C TYR A 58 -10.94 12.18 -13.06
N MET A 59 -11.26 10.95 -13.48
CA MET A 59 -10.39 10.17 -14.37
C MET A 59 -10.31 10.75 -15.79
N VAL A 60 -11.35 11.43 -16.28
CA VAL A 60 -11.31 12.16 -17.56
C VAL A 60 -10.29 13.29 -17.51
N VAL A 61 -10.33 14.11 -16.45
CA VAL A 61 -9.33 15.19 -16.25
C VAL A 61 -7.93 14.63 -16.12
N ARG A 62 -7.77 13.49 -15.45
CA ARG A 62 -6.48 12.81 -15.33
C ARG A 62 -5.97 12.30 -16.68
N PHE A 63 -6.81 11.63 -17.46
CA PHE A 63 -6.48 11.17 -18.81
C PHE A 63 -6.03 12.33 -19.69
N LEU A 64 -6.73 13.47 -19.64
CA LEU A 64 -6.36 14.68 -20.35
C LEU A 64 -4.95 15.14 -19.99
N ASN A 65 -4.68 15.28 -18.69
CA ASN A 65 -3.42 15.81 -18.22
C ASN A 65 -2.24 14.87 -18.49
N GLU A 66 -2.44 13.56 -18.35
CA GLU A 66 -1.39 12.56 -18.56
C GLU A 66 -1.11 12.30 -20.04
N THR A 67 -2.10 12.47 -20.92
CA THR A 67 -1.97 12.12 -22.35
C THR A 67 -1.66 13.34 -23.22
N TYR A 68 -2.25 14.49 -22.93
CA TYR A 68 -2.16 15.69 -23.77
C TYR A 68 -1.36 16.83 -23.13
N GLY A 69 -0.97 16.68 -21.86
CA GLY A 69 -0.08 17.60 -21.14
C GLY A 69 -0.70 18.14 -19.86
N PRO A 70 0.12 18.54 -18.88
CA PRO A 70 -0.32 18.81 -17.50
C PRO A 70 -1.31 19.99 -17.35
N LEU A 71 -1.51 20.79 -18.40
CA LEU A 71 -2.43 21.91 -18.42
C LEU A 71 -3.70 21.65 -19.25
N SER A 72 -3.84 20.50 -19.91
CA SER A 72 -4.95 20.24 -20.83
C SER A 72 -6.33 20.32 -20.15
N GLY A 73 -6.45 19.86 -18.89
CA GLY A 73 -7.68 20.01 -18.12
C GLY A 73 -8.03 21.48 -17.83
N LYS A 74 -7.02 22.33 -17.59
CA LYS A 74 -7.21 23.78 -17.45
C LYS A 74 -7.64 24.39 -18.78
N ASP A 75 -6.99 24.01 -19.87
CA ASP A 75 -7.30 24.53 -21.20
C ASP A 75 -8.73 24.20 -21.62
N MET A 76 -9.24 23.01 -21.24
CA MET A 76 -10.65 22.66 -21.42
C MET A 76 -11.60 23.61 -20.68
N VAL A 77 -11.34 23.89 -19.41
CA VAL A 77 -12.17 24.80 -18.61
C VAL A 77 -12.16 26.22 -19.20
N VAL A 78 -11.01 26.66 -19.74
CA VAL A 78 -10.89 27.97 -20.40
C VAL A 78 -11.74 28.03 -21.67
N GLU A 79 -11.69 27.00 -22.52
CA GLU A 79 -12.49 26.95 -23.75
C GLU A 79 -13.99 26.89 -23.45
N MET A 80 -14.42 26.07 -22.48
CA MET A 80 -15.82 26.04 -22.03
C MET A 80 -16.27 27.38 -21.45
N GLY A 81 -15.40 28.05 -20.68
CA GLY A 81 -15.67 29.39 -20.14
C GLY A 81 -15.86 30.46 -21.22
N ARG A 82 -15.39 30.22 -22.45
CA ARG A 82 -15.64 31.07 -23.63
C ARG A 82 -16.95 30.73 -24.35
N GLY A 83 -17.71 29.75 -23.86
CA GLY A 83 -18.98 29.30 -24.44
C GLY A 83 -18.82 28.19 -25.49
N SER A 84 -17.63 27.60 -25.64
CA SER A 84 -17.43 26.45 -26.54
C SER A 84 -18.16 25.21 -26.03
N SER A 85 -18.86 24.50 -26.92
CA SER A 85 -19.44 23.19 -26.59
C SER A 85 -18.36 22.17 -26.20
N LEU A 86 -18.70 21.13 -25.43
CA LEU A 86 -17.77 20.05 -25.11
C LEU A 86 -17.10 19.44 -26.34
N SER A 87 -17.85 19.18 -27.42
CA SER A 87 -17.26 18.62 -28.65
C SER A 87 -16.24 19.56 -29.29
N THR A 88 -16.52 20.88 -29.30
CA THR A 88 -15.58 21.89 -29.81
C THR A 88 -14.35 21.95 -28.92
N THR A 89 -14.55 22.01 -27.60
CA THR A 89 -13.48 22.08 -26.60
C THR A 89 -12.53 20.89 -26.69
N ILE A 90 -13.05 19.66 -26.74
CA ILE A 90 -12.25 18.44 -26.88
C ILE A 90 -11.43 18.48 -28.16
N LYS A 91 -12.03 18.89 -29.28
CA LYS A 91 -11.33 19.01 -30.56
C LYS A 91 -10.22 20.05 -30.53
N THR A 92 -10.46 21.20 -29.89
CA THR A 92 -9.46 22.26 -29.76
C THR A 92 -8.27 21.82 -28.89
N VAL A 93 -8.54 21.20 -27.73
CA VAL A 93 -7.50 20.86 -26.75
C VAL A 93 -6.72 19.60 -27.14
N THR A 94 -7.38 18.61 -27.74
CA THR A 94 -6.79 17.28 -27.99
C THR A 94 -6.59 16.97 -29.47
N GLY A 95 -7.23 17.73 -30.38
CA GLY A 95 -7.27 17.42 -31.81
C GLY A 95 -8.24 16.31 -32.20
N LEU A 96 -8.97 15.72 -31.24
CA LEU A 96 -9.86 14.59 -31.48
C LEU A 96 -11.34 14.99 -31.53
N ASP A 97 -12.12 14.27 -32.33
CA ASP A 97 -13.58 14.32 -32.22
C ASP A 97 -14.04 13.60 -30.93
N LEU A 98 -15.16 14.05 -30.34
CA LEU A 98 -15.62 13.61 -29.02
C LEU A 98 -15.70 12.08 -28.86
N GLY A 99 -16.33 11.38 -29.81
CA GLY A 99 -16.44 9.91 -29.73
C GLY A 99 -15.09 9.17 -29.83
N VAL A 100 -14.11 9.75 -30.54
CA VAL A 100 -12.75 9.20 -30.59
C VAL A 100 -12.03 9.42 -29.26
N PHE A 101 -12.19 10.59 -28.67
CA PHE A 101 -11.68 10.88 -27.33
C PHE A 101 -12.27 9.93 -26.28
N GLU A 102 -13.59 9.73 -26.25
CA GLU A 102 -14.26 8.78 -25.34
C GLU A 102 -13.73 7.35 -25.52
N SER A 103 -13.55 6.91 -26.76
CA SER A 103 -12.99 5.58 -27.07
C SER A 103 -11.54 5.43 -26.63
N GLN A 104 -10.74 6.50 -26.68
CA GLN A 104 -9.36 6.48 -26.18
C GLN A 104 -9.32 6.52 -24.65
N PHE A 105 -10.14 7.35 -24.03
CA PHE A 105 -10.29 7.44 -22.59
C PHE A 105 -10.67 6.07 -21.99
N ASN A 106 -11.70 5.41 -22.52
CA ASN A 106 -12.12 4.10 -22.03
C ASN A 106 -10.98 3.06 -22.14
N ARG A 107 -10.32 2.97 -23.31
CA ARG A 107 -9.19 2.05 -23.50
C ARG A 107 -8.01 2.33 -22.57
N TRP A 108 -7.73 3.60 -22.30
CA TRP A 108 -6.71 4.01 -21.35
C TRP A 108 -7.11 3.60 -19.92
N LEU A 109 -8.34 3.92 -19.52
CA LEU A 109 -8.85 3.68 -18.17
C LEU A 109 -8.90 2.18 -17.83
N VAL A 110 -9.33 1.32 -18.76
CA VAL A 110 -9.34 -0.14 -18.59
C VAL A 110 -7.97 -0.70 -18.22
N LYS A 111 -6.90 -0.11 -18.74
CA LYS A 111 -5.50 -0.53 -18.53
C LYS A 111 -4.77 0.34 -17.52
N TRP A 112 -5.46 1.28 -16.90
CA TRP A 112 -4.82 2.25 -16.05
C TRP A 112 -4.38 1.59 -14.73
N GLU A 113 -3.15 1.88 -14.35
CA GLU A 113 -2.53 1.47 -13.10
C GLU A 113 -1.86 2.68 -12.46
N ASP A 114 -1.98 2.78 -11.14
CA ASP A 114 -1.27 3.83 -10.42
C ASP A 114 0.22 3.48 -10.33
N ARG A 115 1.06 4.41 -10.78
CA ARG A 115 2.52 4.22 -10.81
C ARG A 115 3.14 4.06 -9.42
N GLU A 116 2.52 4.59 -8.38
CA GLU A 116 3.00 4.41 -7.00
C GLU A 116 2.43 3.14 -6.37
N ARG A 117 1.15 2.80 -6.65
CA ARG A 117 0.46 1.68 -5.96
C ARG A 117 1.05 0.32 -6.29
N GLY A 118 1.41 0.04 -7.55
CA GLY A 118 1.98 -1.25 -7.96
C GLY A 118 3.26 -1.60 -7.20
N PRO A 119 4.31 -0.77 -7.26
CA PRO A 119 5.55 -1.00 -6.52
C PRO A 119 5.36 -1.11 -5.01
N ILE A 120 4.42 -0.35 -4.44
CA ILE A 120 4.09 -0.44 -3.00
C ILE A 120 3.44 -1.80 -2.69
N ALA A 121 2.49 -2.26 -3.50
CA ALA A 121 1.85 -3.55 -3.30
C ALA A 121 2.89 -4.69 -3.37
N ASP A 122 3.76 -4.69 -4.39
CA ASP A 122 4.82 -5.69 -4.53
C ASP A 122 5.76 -5.72 -3.31
N TYR A 123 6.18 -4.55 -2.84
CA TYR A 123 7.00 -4.43 -1.63
C TYR A 123 6.28 -4.95 -0.38
N LEU A 124 5.00 -4.58 -0.19
CA LEU A 124 4.23 -4.99 0.97
C LEU A 124 4.02 -6.51 1.00
N THR A 125 3.73 -7.13 -0.15
CA THR A 125 3.62 -8.58 -0.27
C THR A 125 4.95 -9.27 0.08
N ALA A 126 6.08 -8.74 -0.38
CA ALA A 126 7.39 -9.29 -0.03
C ALA A 126 7.70 -9.15 1.48
N LEU A 127 7.37 -8.01 2.08
CA LEU A 127 7.54 -7.78 3.51
C LEU A 127 6.66 -8.71 4.35
N GLU A 128 5.42 -8.96 3.94
CA GLU A 128 4.50 -9.87 4.65
C GLU A 128 5.03 -11.31 4.72
N VAL A 129 5.72 -11.79 3.68
CA VAL A 129 6.37 -13.10 3.71
C VAL A 129 7.45 -13.16 4.80
N ILE A 130 8.25 -12.10 4.94
CA ILE A 130 9.30 -12.02 5.97
C ILE A 130 8.67 -11.94 7.37
N LEU A 131 7.60 -11.15 7.54
CA LEU A 131 6.88 -11.02 8.81
C LEU A 131 6.18 -12.33 9.23
N ALA A 132 5.64 -13.07 8.28
CA ALA A 132 5.05 -14.39 8.54
C ALA A 132 6.12 -15.39 9.02
N ALA A 133 7.31 -15.36 8.43
CA ALA A 133 8.42 -16.19 8.87
C ALA A 133 8.95 -15.79 10.26
N GLU A 134 8.98 -14.49 10.59
CA GLU A 134 9.29 -14.03 11.96
C GLU A 134 8.24 -14.54 12.96
N SER A 135 6.96 -14.48 12.60
CA SER A 135 5.88 -15.01 13.44
C SER A 135 6.05 -16.51 13.69
N ALA A 136 6.42 -17.26 12.65
CA ALA A 136 6.75 -18.69 12.78
C ALA A 136 7.97 -18.94 13.70
N ASN A 137 9.01 -18.11 13.64
CA ASN A 137 10.14 -18.19 14.57
C ASN A 137 9.71 -17.91 16.02
N SER A 138 8.85 -16.91 16.22
CA SER A 138 8.27 -16.56 17.52
C SER A 138 7.41 -17.70 18.08
N GLU A 139 6.63 -18.38 17.25
CA GLU A 139 5.85 -19.59 17.61
C GLU A 139 6.78 -20.75 17.98
N GLN A 140 7.77 -21.06 17.13
CA GLN A 140 8.75 -22.12 17.38
C GLN A 140 9.51 -21.88 18.69
N ARG A 141 9.86 -20.62 18.98
CA ARG A 141 10.46 -20.23 20.26
C ARG A 141 9.54 -20.53 21.44
N ALA A 142 8.25 -20.19 21.33
CA ALA A 142 7.28 -20.47 22.38
C ALA A 142 7.13 -21.98 22.64
N GLU A 143 7.14 -22.80 21.60
CA GLU A 143 7.14 -24.27 21.71
C GLU A 143 8.41 -24.80 22.39
N ASN A 144 9.57 -24.27 22.02
CA ASN A 144 10.86 -24.65 22.62
C ASN A 144 10.87 -24.37 24.14
N LEU A 145 10.24 -23.28 24.59
CA LEU A 145 10.12 -22.95 26.02
C LEU A 145 9.20 -23.91 26.78
N ASN A 146 8.22 -24.51 26.12
CA ASN A 146 7.27 -25.45 26.72
C ASN A 146 7.75 -26.91 26.64
N THR A 147 8.84 -27.16 25.92
CA THR A 147 9.38 -28.50 25.69
C THR A 147 10.56 -28.77 26.64
N SER A 148 10.58 -29.94 27.27
CA SER A 148 11.74 -30.34 28.06
C SER A 148 12.89 -30.74 27.13
N MET A 149 13.97 -29.97 27.17
CA MET A 149 15.16 -30.16 26.35
C MET A 149 16.39 -30.40 27.22
N THR A 150 17.32 -31.22 26.72
CA THR A 150 18.69 -31.27 27.23
C THR A 150 19.41 -29.94 26.96
N ALA A 151 20.53 -29.70 27.65
CA ALA A 151 21.32 -28.49 27.42
C ALA A 151 21.78 -28.34 25.96
N GLY A 152 22.18 -29.44 25.30
CA GLY A 152 22.60 -29.43 23.91
C GLY A 152 21.47 -29.12 22.93
N GLU A 153 20.28 -29.67 23.16
CA GLU A 153 19.08 -29.38 22.36
C GLU A 153 18.63 -27.91 22.55
N SER A 154 18.70 -27.41 23.78
CA SER A 154 18.37 -26.04 24.16
C SER A 154 19.27 -24.99 23.49
N VAL A 155 20.57 -25.28 23.38
CA VAL A 155 21.54 -24.45 22.64
C VAL A 155 21.27 -24.52 21.14
N SER A 156 21.09 -25.74 20.60
CA SER A 156 20.90 -25.96 19.17
C SER A 156 19.63 -25.29 18.64
N SER A 157 18.52 -25.36 19.40
CA SER A 157 17.25 -24.74 19.01
C SER A 157 17.32 -23.21 19.02
N ARG A 158 18.02 -22.61 20.00
CA ARG A 158 18.25 -21.15 20.05
C ARG A 158 19.17 -20.67 18.94
N ALA A 159 20.24 -21.42 18.65
CA ALA A 159 21.15 -21.11 17.56
C ALA A 159 20.44 -21.16 16.19
N ALA A 160 19.50 -22.09 16.01
CA ALA A 160 18.67 -22.16 14.81
C ALA A 160 17.77 -20.92 14.67
N LEU A 161 17.15 -20.45 15.77
CA LEU A 161 16.34 -19.23 15.76
C LEU A 161 17.16 -17.98 15.45
N VAL A 162 18.35 -17.84 16.04
CA VAL A 162 19.27 -16.73 15.74
C VAL A 162 19.62 -16.72 14.25
N ARG A 163 20.05 -17.86 13.70
CA ARG A 163 20.39 -17.98 12.27
C ARG A 163 19.21 -17.65 11.37
N SER A 164 18.03 -18.19 11.68
CA SER A 164 16.83 -17.89 10.89
C SER A 164 16.50 -16.40 10.92
N THR A 165 16.63 -15.72 12.07
CA THR A 165 16.43 -14.27 12.14
C THR A 165 17.50 -13.49 11.36
N GLU A 166 18.76 -13.93 11.34
CA GLU A 166 19.80 -13.34 10.48
C GLU A 166 19.43 -13.46 8.99
N GLU A 167 18.96 -14.62 8.55
CA GLU A 167 18.49 -14.84 7.17
C GLU A 167 17.27 -13.96 6.81
N LEU A 168 16.37 -13.71 7.76
CA LEU A 168 15.25 -12.79 7.57
C LEU A 168 15.71 -11.33 7.45
N ILE A 169 16.73 -10.93 8.21
CA ILE A 169 17.35 -9.60 8.10
C ILE A 169 18.02 -9.43 6.74
N ASP A 170 18.75 -10.43 6.27
CA ASP A 170 19.36 -10.40 4.93
C ASP A 170 18.31 -10.32 3.82
N SER A 171 17.20 -11.07 3.99
CA SER A 171 16.04 -10.99 3.08
C SER A 171 15.42 -9.60 3.09
N LEU A 172 15.28 -8.98 4.27
CA LEU A 172 14.76 -7.62 4.41
C LEU A 172 15.66 -6.60 3.71
N HIS A 173 16.98 -6.65 3.95
CA HIS A 173 17.95 -5.76 3.29
C HIS A 173 18.00 -5.93 1.77
N SER A 174 17.57 -7.07 1.25
CA SER A 174 17.49 -7.32 -0.20
C SER A 174 16.26 -6.67 -0.86
N LEU A 175 15.27 -6.24 -0.06
CA LEU A 175 14.11 -5.52 -0.58
C LEU A 175 14.50 -4.09 -0.98
N SER A 176 13.86 -3.59 -2.04
CA SER A 176 13.99 -2.19 -2.45
C SER A 176 12.68 -1.47 -2.13
N PRO A 177 12.59 -0.77 -0.97
CA PRO A 177 11.37 -0.06 -0.60
C PRO A 177 11.14 1.14 -1.53
N PRO A 178 9.92 1.34 -2.06
CA PRO A 178 9.53 2.62 -2.64
C PRO A 178 9.59 3.75 -1.60
N ASP A 179 9.78 5.00 -2.03
CA ASP A 179 9.87 6.18 -1.14
C ASP A 179 8.75 6.24 -0.08
N ARG A 180 7.53 5.84 -0.46
CA ARG A 180 6.34 5.83 0.40
C ARG A 180 6.38 4.75 1.48
N ALA A 181 7.18 3.71 1.30
CA ALA A 181 7.33 2.59 2.22
C ALA A 181 8.66 2.64 3.02
N GLN A 182 9.54 3.61 2.76
CA GLN A 182 10.85 3.72 3.41
C GLN A 182 10.73 3.73 4.95
N SER A 183 9.84 4.55 5.51
CA SER A 183 9.69 4.59 6.97
C SER A 183 9.19 3.26 7.56
N LEU A 184 8.37 2.51 6.83
CA LEU A 184 7.93 1.18 7.24
C LEU A 184 9.09 0.17 7.17
N HIS A 185 9.95 0.31 6.15
CA HIS A 185 11.16 -0.49 6.00
C HIS A 185 12.12 -0.28 7.17
N ASP A 186 12.44 0.97 7.48
CA ASP A 186 13.32 1.34 8.60
C ASP A 186 12.76 0.77 9.93
N GLU A 187 11.43 0.86 10.14
CA GLU A 187 10.77 0.28 11.31
C GLU A 187 10.88 -1.26 11.37
N ALA A 188 10.81 -1.94 10.22
CA ALA A 188 11.03 -3.38 10.15
C ALA A 188 12.49 -3.70 10.50
N GLU A 189 13.48 -3.02 9.92
CA GLU A 189 14.90 -3.24 10.22
C GLU A 189 15.19 -3.09 11.72
N GLU A 190 14.67 -2.01 12.34
CA GLU A 190 14.83 -1.80 13.77
C GLU A 190 14.15 -2.90 14.61
N HIS A 191 12.98 -3.37 14.19
CA HIS A 191 12.28 -4.47 14.87
C HIS A 191 13.09 -5.78 14.79
N PHE A 192 13.48 -6.21 13.59
CA PHE A 192 14.23 -7.44 13.38
C PHE A 192 15.60 -7.39 14.07
N GLY A 193 16.29 -6.25 14.02
CA GLY A 193 17.56 -6.06 14.75
C GLY A 193 17.39 -6.24 16.27
N ARG A 194 16.27 -5.78 16.84
CA ARG A 194 15.96 -6.00 18.26
C ARG A 194 15.60 -7.45 18.58
N VAL A 195 14.86 -8.12 17.70
CA VAL A 195 14.57 -9.57 17.83
C VAL A 195 15.86 -10.38 17.80
N LEU A 196 16.79 -10.07 16.90
CA LEU A 196 18.09 -10.75 16.83
C LEU A 196 18.88 -10.60 18.13
N VAL A 197 18.97 -9.38 18.69
CA VAL A 197 19.64 -9.15 19.98
C VAL A 197 18.99 -9.95 21.10
N TRP A 198 17.65 -10.00 21.12
CA TRP A 198 16.90 -10.76 22.11
C TRP A 198 17.20 -12.26 22.03
N LEU A 199 17.14 -12.87 20.84
CA LEU A 199 17.43 -14.29 20.65
C LEU A 199 18.90 -14.63 20.93
N THR A 200 19.81 -13.72 20.60
CA THR A 200 21.25 -13.88 20.89
C THR A 200 21.51 -13.92 22.40
N LEU A 201 20.86 -13.07 23.19
CA LEU A 201 20.96 -13.10 24.65
C LEU A 201 20.45 -14.43 25.23
N GLU A 202 19.38 -14.99 24.65
CA GLU A 202 18.86 -16.29 25.07
C GLU A 202 19.80 -17.43 24.73
N LEU A 203 20.45 -17.39 23.56
CA LEU A 203 21.49 -18.33 23.17
C LEU A 203 22.67 -18.26 24.16
N GLN A 204 23.17 -17.05 24.45
CA GLN A 204 24.26 -16.84 25.41
C GLN A 204 23.92 -17.40 26.80
N ALA A 205 22.68 -17.21 27.27
CA ALA A 205 22.24 -17.78 28.54
C ALA A 205 22.28 -19.32 28.53
N ALA A 206 21.85 -19.94 27.43
CA ALA A 206 21.86 -21.39 27.28
C ALA A 206 23.28 -21.97 27.19
N GLU A 207 24.18 -21.30 26.47
CA GLU A 207 25.58 -21.71 26.32
C GLU A 207 26.38 -21.56 27.63
N ALA A 208 26.24 -20.43 28.30
CA ALA A 208 26.94 -20.14 29.54
C ALA A 208 26.31 -20.82 30.77
N GLN A 209 25.09 -21.35 30.64
CA GLN A 209 24.24 -21.77 31.76
C GLN A 209 24.10 -20.66 32.83
N ASP A 210 24.08 -19.40 32.37
CA ASP A 210 23.97 -18.20 33.18
C ASP A 210 22.64 -17.51 32.89
N ASN A 211 21.92 -17.15 33.96
CA ASN A 211 20.65 -16.44 33.85
C ASN A 211 20.82 -14.92 33.67
N THR A 212 22.04 -14.39 33.71
CA THR A 212 22.29 -12.94 33.54
C THR A 212 21.86 -12.44 32.15
N PRO A 213 22.26 -13.07 31.03
CA PRO A 213 21.77 -12.68 29.71
C PRO A 213 20.25 -12.87 29.56
N LEU A 214 19.69 -13.89 30.21
CA LEU A 214 18.23 -14.13 30.20
C LEU A 214 17.45 -13.00 30.87
N LYS A 215 17.98 -12.39 31.95
CA LYS A 215 17.36 -11.20 32.56
C LYS A 215 17.35 -10.01 31.59
N ALA A 216 18.45 -9.79 30.86
CA ALA A 216 18.51 -8.75 29.85
C ALA A 216 17.53 -9.02 28.71
N ALA A 217 17.44 -10.27 28.23
CA ALA A 217 16.47 -10.68 27.22
C ALA A 217 15.02 -10.38 27.67
N ASN A 218 14.66 -10.76 28.90
CA ASN A 218 13.33 -10.51 29.44
C ASN A 218 13.00 -9.01 29.57
N ALA A 219 14.00 -8.17 29.85
CA ALA A 219 13.81 -6.72 29.91
C ALA A 219 13.48 -6.09 28.53
N MET A 220 13.77 -6.77 27.42
CA MET A 220 13.46 -6.30 26.06
C MET A 220 12.01 -6.56 25.64
N ILE A 221 11.29 -7.45 26.32
CA ILE A 221 9.91 -7.86 25.95
C ILE A 221 8.96 -6.65 25.75
N PRO A 222 8.94 -5.63 26.63
CA PRO A 222 8.08 -4.47 26.43
C PRO A 222 8.42 -3.67 25.17
N GLU A 223 9.71 -3.50 24.86
CA GLU A 223 10.16 -2.81 23.65
C GLU A 223 9.75 -3.60 22.40
N LEU A 224 10.01 -4.90 22.38
CA LEU A 224 9.68 -5.79 21.25
C LEU A 224 8.19 -5.74 20.92
N ARG A 225 7.32 -5.82 21.95
CA ARG A 225 5.86 -5.71 21.76
C ARG A 225 5.44 -4.34 21.21
N ALA A 226 6.05 -3.26 21.69
CA ALA A 226 5.73 -1.91 21.21
C ALA A 226 6.15 -1.71 19.74
N ARG A 227 7.29 -2.28 19.34
CA ARG A 227 7.79 -2.26 17.96
C ARG A 227 6.92 -3.09 17.03
N ASP A 228 6.61 -4.33 17.40
CA ASP A 228 5.70 -5.20 16.64
C ASP A 228 4.33 -4.54 16.41
N PHE A 229 3.74 -3.97 17.46
CA PHE A 229 2.48 -3.24 17.34
C PHE A 229 2.57 -2.05 16.39
N THR A 230 3.66 -1.28 16.47
CA THR A 230 3.86 -0.10 15.62
C THR A 230 4.02 -0.51 14.16
N LEU A 231 4.84 -1.53 13.90
CA LEU A 231 5.10 -2.08 12.57
C LEU A 231 3.80 -2.59 11.91
N LYS A 232 3.05 -3.46 12.60
CA LYS A 232 1.77 -3.99 12.10
C LYS A 232 0.76 -2.89 11.82
N ARG A 233 0.64 -1.90 12.73
CA ARG A 233 -0.24 -0.75 12.51
C ARG A 233 0.16 0.05 11.28
N ASN A 234 1.45 0.31 11.09
CA ASN A 234 1.93 1.14 9.99
C ASN A 234 1.86 0.40 8.65
N LEU A 235 2.08 -0.92 8.64
CA LEU A 235 1.78 -1.80 7.51
C LEU A 235 0.30 -1.67 7.09
N SER A 236 -0.63 -1.89 8.02
CA SER A 236 -2.07 -1.78 7.74
C SER A 236 -2.49 -0.37 7.30
N ASN A 237 -1.86 0.67 7.86
CA ASN A 237 -2.12 2.05 7.44
C ASN A 237 -1.69 2.27 5.98
N LEU A 238 -0.54 1.73 5.56
CA LEU A 238 -0.06 1.89 4.20
C LEU A 238 -0.96 1.14 3.20
N GLN A 239 -1.34 -0.10 3.54
CA GLN A 239 -2.33 -0.88 2.78
C GLN A 239 -3.64 -0.09 2.60
N PHE A 240 -4.16 0.45 3.71
CA PHE A 240 -5.40 1.22 3.72
C PHE A 240 -5.30 2.51 2.88
N ILE A 241 -4.24 3.32 3.05
CA ILE A 241 -4.10 4.59 2.32
C ILE A 241 -4.04 4.37 0.81
N PHE A 242 -3.38 3.30 0.37
CA PHE A 242 -3.20 2.97 -1.04
C PHE A 242 -4.30 2.05 -1.60
N ASN A 243 -5.34 1.76 -0.82
CA ASN A 243 -6.43 0.85 -1.17
C ASN A 243 -5.91 -0.52 -1.65
N ILE A 244 -4.83 -1.04 -1.07
CA ILE A 244 -4.26 -2.34 -1.45
C ILE A 244 -5.00 -3.41 -0.65
N ASP A 245 -5.72 -4.28 -1.34
CA ASP A 245 -6.40 -5.42 -0.74
C ASP A 245 -5.39 -6.48 -0.29
N GLN A 246 -5.76 -7.25 0.74
CA GLN A 246 -5.04 -8.45 1.21
C GLN A 246 -5.47 -9.69 0.44
#